data_AF-A0A554IA23-F1
#
_entry.id   AF-A0A554IA23-F1
#
_cell.length_a   1.000
_cell.length_b   1.000
_cell.length_c   1.000
_cell.angle_alpha   90.00
_cell.angle_beta   90.00
_cell.angle_gamma   90.00
#
_symmetry.space_group_name_H-M   'P 1'
#
loop_
_entity.id
_entity.type
_entity.pdbx_description
1 polymer ?
#
loop_
_entity_poly.entity_id
_entity_poly.type
_entity_poly.pdbx_seq_one_letter_code
_entity_poly.pdbx_strand_id
1 'polypeptide(L)'
;MSNIINQSNNNVNSEALKIAFLGTPQFAVPILEKLAQSEFRPNAVFCAPDKPVGRKQILTPPTVKITAQKYNIPVWQPANSH
;
A
#
# COMPACT_ATOMS: atom_id res chain seq x y z
N MET A 1 -24.43 45.26 -18.32
CA MET A 1 -24.85 43.88 -18.64
C MET A 1 -23.67 42.97 -18.38
N SER A 2 -23.91 41.99 -17.54
CA SER A 2 -23.00 41.16 -16.76
C SER A 2 -22.19 40.18 -17.61
N ASN A 3 -20.93 39.95 -17.19
CA ASN A 3 -20.09 38.72 -17.17
C ASN A 3 -20.30 37.68 -18.30
N ILE A 4 -19.24 37.12 -18.89
CA ILE A 4 -18.37 36.13 -18.25
C ILE A 4 -17.02 36.08 -18.98
N ILE A 5 -15.96 36.30 -18.22
CA ILE A 5 -14.59 35.85 -18.53
C ILE A 5 -14.32 34.62 -17.67
N ASN A 6 -13.53 33.69 -18.20
CA ASN A 6 -12.83 32.59 -17.52
C ASN A 6 -13.65 31.36 -17.10
N GLN A 7 -13.31 30.22 -17.70
CA GLN A 7 -12.52 29.20 -17.00
C GLN A 7 -11.91 28.17 -17.97
N SER A 8 -10.59 28.33 -18.18
CA SER A 8 -9.58 27.26 -18.16
C SER A 8 -10.05 25.82 -18.40
N ASN A 9 -9.96 25.36 -19.65
CA ASN A 9 -9.90 23.93 -19.99
C ASN A 9 -8.55 23.29 -19.61
N ASN A 10 -8.01 23.62 -18.44
CA ASN A 10 -6.97 22.81 -17.84
C ASN A 10 -7.66 21.70 -17.07
N ASN A 11 -7.91 20.59 -17.78
CA ASN A 11 -8.24 19.32 -17.18
C ASN A 11 -6.98 18.75 -16.50
N VAL A 12 -6.45 19.48 -15.51
CA VAL A 12 -5.60 18.89 -14.49
C VAL A 12 -6.52 18.00 -13.68
N ASN A 13 -6.68 16.76 -14.12
CA ASN A 13 -7.00 15.70 -13.18
C ASN A 13 -5.98 15.88 -12.06
N SER A 14 -6.46 16.23 -10.87
CA SER A 14 -5.71 16.08 -9.64
C SER A 14 -5.50 14.57 -9.48
N GLU A 15 -4.52 14.04 -10.23
CA GLU A 15 -4.17 12.63 -10.24
C GLU A 15 -3.77 12.28 -8.81
N ALA A 16 -4.69 11.61 -8.11
CA ALA A 16 -4.46 11.17 -6.74
C ALA A 16 -3.15 10.38 -6.69
N LEU A 17 -2.31 10.69 -5.70
CA LEU A 17 -0.99 10.07 -5.56
C LEU A 17 -1.14 8.54 -5.51
N LYS A 18 -0.51 7.86 -6.46
CA LYS A 18 -0.46 6.39 -6.50
C LYS A 18 0.74 5.91 -5.71
N ILE A 19 0.49 5.27 -4.57
CA ILE A 19 1.52 4.89 -3.60
C ILE A 19 1.59 3.38 -3.48
N ALA A 20 2.79 2.82 -3.59
CA ALA A 20 3.08 1.43 -3.24
C ALA A 20 3.91 1.40 -1.96
N PHE A 21 3.56 0.52 -1.04
CA PHE A 21 4.30 0.31 0.20
C PHE A 21 5.10 -0.99 0.11
N LEU A 22 6.42 -0.89 0.21
CA LEU A 22 7.32 -2.04 0.22
C LEU A 22 7.89 -2.17 1.62
N GLY A 23 7.61 -3.29 2.30
CA GLY A 23 8.05 -3.46 3.68
C GLY A 23 8.09 -4.91 4.11
N THR A 24 9.20 -5.28 4.75
CA THR A 24 9.41 -6.52 5.49
C THR A 24 10.44 -6.19 6.56
N PRO A 25 10.02 -5.80 7.78
CA PRO A 25 9.72 -6.70 8.91
C PRO A 25 8.65 -6.08 9.86
N GLN A 26 8.62 -6.48 11.14
CA GLN A 26 7.65 -6.03 12.16
C GLN A 26 7.60 -4.50 12.36
N PHE A 27 8.71 -3.76 12.15
CA PHE A 27 8.73 -2.30 12.29
C PHE A 27 7.89 -1.57 11.23
N ALA A 28 7.64 -2.20 10.07
CA ALA A 28 6.91 -1.58 8.97
C ALA A 28 5.40 -1.49 9.25
N VAL A 29 4.90 -2.27 10.22
CA VAL A 29 3.48 -2.32 10.61
C VAL A 29 2.96 -0.95 11.05
N PRO A 30 3.51 -0.28 12.08
CA PRO A 30 2.98 1.01 12.53
C PRO A 30 3.00 2.08 11.42
N ILE A 31 3.97 2.01 10.50
CA ILE A 31 4.06 2.91 9.35
C ILE A 31 2.91 2.65 8.37
N LEU A 32 2.69 1.38 8.01
CA LEU A 32 1.59 0.99 7.13
C LEU A 32 0.22 1.34 7.74
N GLU A 33 0.03 1.11 9.05
CA GLU A 33 -1.22 1.47 9.73
C GLU A 33 -1.49 2.98 9.67
N LYS A 34 -0.45 3.81 9.86
CA LYS A 34 -0.58 5.26 9.78
C LYS A 34 -0.84 5.76 8.36
N LEU A 35 -0.17 5.18 7.36
CA LEU A 35 -0.38 5.50 5.95
C LEU A 35 -1.78 5.08 5.48
N ALA A 36 -2.27 3.91 5.90
CA ALA A 36 -3.57 3.39 5.52
C ALA A 36 -4.75 4.28 5.97
N GLN A 37 -4.52 5.14 6.96
CA GLN A 37 -5.47 6.08 7.55
C GLN A 37 -5.21 7.55 7.15
N SER A 38 -4.20 7.82 6.32
CA SER A 38 -3.86 9.17 5.85
C SER A 38 -4.25 9.37 4.38
N GLU A 39 -4.04 10.58 3.88
CA GLU A 39 -4.14 10.90 2.45
C GLU A 39 -3.12 10.14 1.58
N PHE A 40 -2.08 9.56 2.20
CA PHE A 40 -1.04 8.77 1.54
C PHE A 40 -1.33 7.26 1.56
N ARG A 41 -2.61 6.88 1.58
CA ARG A 41 -3.05 5.50 1.60
C ARG A 41 -2.47 4.71 0.41
N PRO A 42 -1.69 3.64 0.65
CA PRO A 42 -1.13 2.84 -0.43
C PRO A 42 -2.22 2.11 -1.23
N ASN A 43 -2.05 2.06 -2.56
CA ASN A 43 -2.87 1.26 -3.47
C ASN A 43 -2.43 -0.20 -3.51
N ALA A 44 -1.18 -0.49 -3.13
CA ALA A 44 -0.60 -1.82 -3.12
C ALA A 44 0.46 -1.95 -2.04
N VAL A 45 0.57 -3.14 -1.47
CA VAL A 45 1.62 -3.53 -0.53
C VAL A 45 2.42 -4.68 -1.14
N PHE A 46 3.74 -4.58 -1.10
CA PHE A 46 4.64 -5.67 -1.48
C PHE A 46 5.32 -6.22 -0.23
N CYS A 47 5.29 -7.54 -0.09
CA CYS A 47 5.99 -8.23 0.98
C CYS A 47 6.59 -9.54 0.46
N ALA A 48 7.52 -10.11 1.24
CA ALA A 48 8.07 -11.43 0.92
C ALA A 48 6.97 -12.50 0.88
N PRO A 49 7.17 -13.60 0.16
CA PRO A 49 6.31 -14.78 0.27
C PRO A 49 6.20 -15.27 1.71
N ASP A 50 5.12 -15.99 1.99
CA ASP A 50 4.93 -16.66 3.28
C ASP A 50 6.06 -17.68 3.48
N LYS A 51 6.65 -17.70 4.67
CA LYS A 51 7.79 -18.58 4.99
C LYS A 51 7.48 -19.42 6.23
N PRO A 52 8.00 -20.65 6.31
CA PRO A 52 7.85 -21.46 7.51
C PRO A 52 8.67 -20.86 8.66
N VAL A 53 8.08 -20.82 9.86
CA VAL A 53 8.75 -20.30 11.07
C VAL A 53 8.76 -21.33 12.19
N GLY A 54 9.79 -21.24 13.05
CA GLY A 54 9.97 -22.10 14.21
C GLY A 54 10.32 -23.55 13.88
N ARG A 55 10.45 -24.38 14.92
CA ARG A 55 10.88 -25.79 14.80
C ARG A 55 9.84 -26.68 14.09
N LYS A 56 8.56 -26.29 14.12
CA LYS A 56 7.46 -27.00 13.44
C LYS A 56 7.24 -26.56 11.99
N GLN A 57 8.03 -25.60 11.49
CA GLN A 57 7.96 -25.10 10.11
C GLN A 57 6.54 -24.69 9.69
N ILE A 58 5.82 -23.99 10.57
CA ILE A 58 4.45 -23.55 10.28
C ILE A 58 4.51 -22.42 9.28
N LEU A 59 3.84 -22.59 8.13
CA LEU A 59 3.74 -21.56 7.10
C LEU A 59 3.07 -20.32 7.70
N THR A 60 3.81 -19.22 7.81
CA THR A 60 3.35 -18.02 8.49
C THR A 60 3.46 -16.82 7.56
N PRO A 61 2.36 -16.04 7.41
CA PRO A 61 2.38 -14.85 6.59
C PRO A 61 3.22 -13.74 7.26
N PRO A 62 3.90 -12.88 6.48
CA PRO A 62 4.57 -11.71 7.03
C PRO A 62 3.60 -10.80 7.77
N THR A 63 4.04 -10.15 8.85
CA THR A 63 3.19 -9.24 9.63
C THR A 63 2.59 -8.13 8.77
N VAL A 64 3.34 -7.64 7.78
CA VAL A 64 2.90 -6.62 6.81
C VAL A 64 1.73 -7.11 5.94
N LYS A 65 1.70 -8.40 5.55
CA LYS A 65 0.58 -9.00 4.81
C LYS A 65 -0.70 -8.98 5.65
N ILE A 66 -0.60 -9.38 6.92
CA ILE A 66 -1.73 -9.39 7.85
C ILE A 66 -2.28 -7.97 8.04
N THR A 67 -1.40 -6.99 8.25
CA THR A 67 -1.80 -5.59 8.39
C THR A 67 -2.44 -5.06 7.11
N ALA A 68 -1.86 -5.28 5.94
CA ALA A 68 -2.45 -4.84 4.67
C ALA A 68 -3.86 -5.41 4.46
N GLN A 69 -4.06 -6.70 4.78
CA GLN A 69 -5.36 -7.36 4.71
C GLN A 69 -6.39 -6.73 5.68
N LYS A 70 -6.00 -6.40 6.91
CA LYS A 70 -6.87 -5.68 7.88
C LYS A 70 -7.40 -4.36 7.32
N TYR A 71 -6.61 -3.65 6.53
CA TYR A 71 -7.00 -2.39 5.90
C TYR A 71 -7.57 -2.57 4.48
N ASN A 72 -7.78 -3.78 3.98
CA ASN A 72 -8.23 -4.07 2.61
C ASN A 72 -7.31 -3.45 1.53
N ILE A 73 -6.00 -3.51 1.73
CA ILE A 73 -5.01 -3.08 0.73
C ILE A 73 -4.50 -4.31 -0.03
N PRO A 74 -4.51 -4.30 -1.38
CA PRO A 74 -3.97 -5.39 -2.19
C PRO A 74 -2.52 -5.74 -1.84
N VAL A 75 -2.21 -7.04 -1.72
CA VAL A 75 -0.88 -7.54 -1.38
C VAL A 75 -0.28 -8.31 -2.54
N TRP A 76 0.97 -8.01 -2.87
CA TRP A 76 1.78 -8.68 -3.87
C TRP A 76 2.97 -9.39 -3.21
N GLN A 77 3.13 -10.68 -3.52
CA GLN A 77 4.18 -11.54 -2.96
C GLN A 77 5.03 -12.16 -4.08
N PRO A 78 5.94 -11.40 -4.71
CA PRO A 78 6.77 -11.94 -5.78
C PRO A 78 7.69 -13.06 -5.26
N ALA A 79 7.75 -14.18 -5.99
CA ALA A 79 8.46 -15.38 -5.58
C ALA A 79 9.93 -15.45 -6.04
N ASN A 80 10.38 -14.53 -6.92
CA ASN A 80 11.60 -14.74 -7.70
C ASN A 80 12.66 -13.66 -7.42
N SER A 81 13.78 -14.07 -6.84
CA SER A 81 15.11 -13.55 -7.19
C SER A 81 15.61 -14.40 -8.36
N HIS A 82 15.65 -13.83 -9.57
CA HIS A 82 16.44 -14.41 -10.65
C HIS A 82 17.93 -14.36 -10.32
#